data_AF-A0A1T2CHM8-F1
#
_entry.id   AF-A0A1T2CHM8-F1
#
_cell.length_a   1.000
_cell.length_b   1.000
_cell.length_c   1.000
_cell.angle_alpha   90.00
_cell.angle_beta   90.00
_cell.angle_gamma   90.00
#
_symmetry.space_group_name_H-M   'P 1'
#
loop_
_entity.id
_entity.type
_entity.pdbx_description
1 polymer ?
#
loop_
_entity_poly.entity_id
_entity_poly.type
_entity_poly.pdbx_seq_one_letter_code
_entity_poly.pdbx_strand_id
1 'polypeptide(L)'
;MSSAFKPVITQAGITAVFNATNSGLEANIVSVALGDLGWDPTASATKLKREKRRVPVGNGDQISPNQIHITAIEDGTQAGYWVREVGFYLEDGTLLAIWSHPTQPLAYKAPGVDLLLAFDIVLSALPANSINVIGNGTVNLAPATTTKLGVVGFSTDSEATAGSINNEVITPRGVRLHGDARYARKSHRHPWSEVDGKPSAYPPSSHRHTWSQIDSKPKTYPPSSHNHDDRYLRLVNAPRAVYVDVRSTGNTSTASTALNWALAIHPSSGFRDNDHIQVRYKNRYVRGTGNGSAWWTDEYTTTFVRAAAWRAIATSTNGFWG
;
A
#
# COMPACT_ATOMS: atom_id res chain seq x y z
N MET A 1 10.18 -20.87 60.82
CA MET A 1 11.57 -20.61 60.41
C MET A 1 12.06 -21.83 59.68
N SER A 2 12.19 -21.78 58.35
CA SER A 2 12.80 -22.88 57.58
C SER A 2 14.29 -22.91 57.94
N SER A 3 14.74 -23.98 58.59
CA SER A 3 16.18 -24.24 58.71
C SER A 3 16.75 -24.44 57.31
N ALA A 4 17.76 -23.67 56.93
CA ALA A 4 18.41 -23.79 55.62
C ALA A 4 18.81 -25.26 55.34
N PHE A 5 18.50 -25.75 54.15
CA PHE A 5 18.89 -27.07 53.70
C PHE A 5 20.41 -27.06 53.45
N LYS A 6 21.15 -27.90 54.20
CA LYS A 6 22.63 -27.91 54.19
C LYS A 6 23.14 -29.19 53.53
N PRO A 7 23.28 -29.24 52.20
CA PRO A 7 23.97 -30.34 51.55
C PRO A 7 25.48 -30.22 51.75
N VAL A 8 26.17 -31.35 51.69
CA VAL A 8 27.63 -31.43 51.62
C VAL A 8 28.06 -31.19 50.18
N ILE A 9 28.85 -30.15 49.96
CA ILE A 9 29.43 -29.85 48.65
C ILE A 9 30.56 -30.84 48.40
N THR A 10 30.58 -31.47 47.23
CA THR A 10 31.58 -32.49 46.91
C THR A 10 32.87 -31.85 46.39
N GLN A 11 33.98 -32.56 46.56
CA GLN A 11 35.28 -32.14 46.02
C GLN A 11 35.26 -32.09 44.49
N ALA A 12 34.57 -33.05 43.85
CA ALA A 12 34.39 -33.06 42.40
C ALA A 12 33.59 -31.84 41.92
N GLY A 13 32.54 -31.47 42.66
CA GLY A 13 31.74 -30.28 42.42
C GLY A 13 32.57 -29.00 42.52
N ILE A 14 33.35 -28.83 43.59
CA ILE A 14 34.24 -27.67 43.75
C ILE A 14 35.20 -27.55 42.56
N THR A 15 35.83 -28.66 42.15
CA THR A 15 36.75 -28.67 41.02
C THR A 15 36.06 -28.32 39.70
N ALA A 16 34.88 -28.87 39.43
CA ALA A 16 34.12 -28.55 38.21
C ALA A 16 33.74 -27.07 38.12
N VAL A 17 33.29 -26.50 39.24
CA VAL A 17 32.93 -25.07 39.34
C VAL A 17 34.13 -24.17 39.14
N PHE A 18 35.28 -24.51 39.74
CA PHE A 18 36.51 -23.75 39.57
C PHE A 18 37.01 -23.80 38.13
N ASN A 19 36.92 -24.95 37.47
CA ASN A 19 37.30 -25.11 36.08
C ASN A 19 36.40 -24.28 35.14
N ALA A 20 35.09 -24.26 35.37
CA ALA A 20 34.16 -23.40 34.65
C ALA A 20 34.47 -21.91 34.88
N THR A 21 34.68 -21.52 36.13
CA THR A 21 34.98 -20.11 36.47
C THR A 21 36.28 -19.64 35.80
N ASN A 22 37.31 -20.48 35.74
CA ASN A 22 38.57 -20.15 35.06
C ASN A 22 38.44 -20.03 33.54
N SER A 23 37.44 -20.67 32.93
CA SER A 23 37.12 -20.50 31.51
C SER A 23 36.17 -19.32 31.25
N GLY A 24 35.82 -18.55 32.29
CA GLY A 24 34.88 -17.42 32.21
C GLY A 24 33.42 -17.85 32.15
N LEU A 25 33.11 -19.10 32.51
CA LEU A 25 31.78 -19.69 32.50
C LEU A 25 31.29 -19.97 33.93
N GLU A 26 29.98 -20.08 34.09
CA GLU A 26 29.35 -20.54 35.33
C GLU A 26 29.01 -22.03 35.20
N ALA A 27 29.09 -22.78 36.30
CA ALA A 27 28.69 -24.18 36.28
C ALA A 27 27.15 -24.30 36.39
N ASN A 28 26.54 -25.00 35.43
CA ASN A 28 25.09 -25.12 35.31
C ASN A 28 24.57 -26.33 36.11
N ILE A 29 23.70 -26.12 37.10
CA ILE A 29 22.91 -27.20 37.72
C ILE A 29 21.71 -27.49 36.83
N VAL A 30 21.56 -28.74 36.38
CA VAL A 30 20.50 -29.15 35.42
C VAL A 30 19.56 -30.21 35.96
N SER A 31 19.97 -30.97 36.98
CA SER A 31 19.13 -32.05 37.51
C SER A 31 19.30 -32.29 39.01
N VAL A 32 18.24 -32.82 39.61
CA VAL A 32 18.19 -33.26 41.01
C VAL A 32 17.93 -34.76 41.01
N ALA A 33 18.78 -35.53 41.68
CA ALA A 33 18.58 -36.96 41.88
C ALA A 33 18.07 -37.24 43.29
N LEU A 34 17.15 -38.20 43.40
CA LEU A 34 16.51 -38.65 44.63
C LEU A 34 16.83 -40.12 44.84
N GLY A 35 17.18 -40.49 46.07
CA GLY A 35 17.40 -41.87 46.47
C GLY A 35 16.81 -42.16 47.85
N ASP A 36 16.78 -43.45 48.17
CA ASP A 36 16.07 -43.99 49.34
C ASP A 36 17.01 -44.63 50.37
N LEU A 37 18.32 -44.44 50.26
CA LEU A 37 19.29 -44.87 51.28
C LEU A 37 19.71 -43.66 52.13
N GLY A 38 19.61 -43.80 53.45
CA GLY A 38 20.12 -42.82 54.42
C GLY A 38 21.56 -43.11 54.80
N TRP A 39 22.42 -42.10 54.79
CA TRP A 39 23.82 -42.19 55.23
C TRP A 39 24.37 -40.79 55.54
N ASP A 40 25.58 -40.70 56.11
CA ASP A 40 26.27 -39.42 56.32
C ASP A 40 27.22 -39.11 55.15
N PRO A 41 26.89 -38.15 54.28
CA PRO A 41 27.73 -37.81 53.14
C PRO A 41 29.02 -37.11 53.53
N THR A 42 30.09 -37.41 52.78
CA THR A 42 31.39 -36.76 52.88
C THR A 42 31.67 -36.00 51.58
N ALA A 43 32.61 -35.04 51.61
CA ALA A 43 33.02 -34.29 50.42
C ALA A 43 33.60 -35.19 49.31
N SER A 44 34.01 -36.42 49.61
CA SER A 44 34.47 -37.41 48.62
C SER A 44 33.36 -38.11 47.83
N ALA A 45 32.09 -37.82 48.11
CA ALA A 45 30.97 -38.39 47.37
C ALA A 45 31.00 -37.99 45.89
N THR A 46 30.80 -38.96 45.00
CA THR A 46 30.73 -38.73 43.53
C THR A 46 29.36 -39.07 42.94
N LYS A 47 28.52 -39.79 43.69
CA LYS A 47 27.16 -40.19 43.30
C LYS A 47 26.31 -40.52 44.53
N LEU A 48 24.99 -40.58 44.34
CA LEU A 48 24.07 -41.20 45.28
C LEU A 48 24.39 -42.69 45.45
N LYS A 49 24.15 -43.23 46.65
CA LYS A 49 24.41 -44.66 46.92
C LYS A 49 23.30 -45.56 46.37
N ARG A 50 22.06 -45.08 46.36
CA ARG A 50 20.89 -45.79 45.86
C ARG A 50 19.90 -44.81 45.20
N GLU A 51 20.35 -44.24 44.08
CA GLU A 51 19.52 -43.38 43.23
C GLU A 51 18.28 -44.15 42.74
N LYS A 52 17.10 -43.56 42.94
CA LYS A 52 15.83 -44.06 42.42
C LYS A 52 15.42 -43.34 41.16
N ARG A 53 15.69 -42.03 41.13
CA ARG A 53 15.16 -41.17 40.09
C ARG A 53 15.96 -39.89 40.00
N ARG A 54 16.05 -39.36 38.79
CA ARG A 54 16.64 -38.08 38.47
C ARG A 54 15.64 -37.26 37.68
N VAL A 55 15.41 -36.04 38.15
CA VAL A 55 14.48 -35.09 37.57
C VAL A 55 15.23 -33.86 37.10
N PRO A 56 14.82 -33.25 35.97
CA PRO A 56 15.36 -31.97 35.58
C PRO A 56 15.00 -30.91 36.62
N VAL A 57 15.86 -29.90 36.77
CA VAL A 57 15.50 -28.71 37.54
C VAL A 57 14.37 -27.99 36.81
N GLY A 58 13.34 -27.58 37.55
CA GLY A 58 12.21 -26.83 37.02
C GLY A 58 12.55 -25.35 36.88
N ASN A 59 12.86 -24.69 37.99
CA ASN A 59 13.30 -23.30 38.05
C ASN A 59 14.37 -23.12 39.13
N GLY A 60 15.23 -22.11 38.98
CA GLY A 60 16.15 -21.71 40.04
C GLY A 60 16.39 -20.22 40.06
N ASP A 61 16.37 -19.65 41.26
CA ASP A 61 16.57 -18.23 41.50
C ASP A 61 17.78 -18.03 42.40
N GLN A 62 18.68 -17.12 42.01
CA GLN A 62 19.77 -16.74 42.88
C GLN A 62 19.25 -15.80 43.97
N ILE A 63 19.25 -16.26 45.22
CA ILE A 63 18.82 -15.47 46.38
C ILE A 63 19.95 -14.55 46.86
N SER A 64 21.19 -15.05 46.81
CA SER A 64 22.39 -14.30 47.15
C SER A 64 23.62 -14.90 46.44
N PRO A 65 24.81 -14.27 46.50
CA PRO A 65 26.01 -14.77 45.83
C PRO A 65 26.39 -16.22 46.14
N ASN A 66 25.97 -16.76 47.29
CA ASN A 66 26.23 -18.12 47.75
C ASN A 66 24.94 -18.89 48.12
N GLN A 67 23.77 -18.39 47.71
CA GLN A 67 22.50 -19.05 48.03
C GLN A 67 21.59 -19.08 46.82
N ILE A 68 21.08 -20.27 46.52
CA ILE A 68 20.27 -20.54 45.34
C ILE A 68 18.99 -21.24 45.77
N HIS A 69 17.86 -20.74 45.29
CA HIS A 69 16.58 -21.43 45.33
C HIS A 69 16.51 -22.40 44.16
N ILE A 70 16.18 -23.67 44.39
CA ILE A 70 15.98 -24.66 43.32
C ILE A 70 14.63 -25.32 43.52
N THR A 71 13.87 -25.39 42.42
CA THR A 71 12.62 -26.15 42.35
C THR A 71 12.78 -27.33 41.39
N ALA A 72 12.26 -28.49 41.75
CA ALA A 72 12.19 -29.67 40.89
C ALA A 72 10.89 -30.44 41.19
N ILE A 73 10.31 -31.06 40.17
CA ILE A 73 9.10 -31.86 40.31
C ILE A 73 9.44 -33.31 40.02
N GLU A 74 9.15 -34.17 40.98
CA GLU A 74 9.10 -35.62 40.76
C GLU A 74 7.68 -36.02 40.37
N ASP A 75 7.45 -36.12 39.06
CA ASP A 75 6.19 -36.50 38.41
C ASP A 75 6.08 -38.01 38.13
N GLY A 76 7.07 -38.80 38.55
CA GLY A 76 7.16 -40.21 38.21
C GLY A 76 6.02 -41.05 38.82
N THR A 77 5.50 -41.98 38.02
CA THR A 77 4.47 -42.96 38.41
C THR A 77 5.04 -44.18 39.14
N GLN A 78 6.29 -44.13 39.63
CA GLN A 78 6.95 -45.29 40.25
C GLN A 78 6.37 -45.62 41.63
N ALA A 79 6.76 -46.79 42.16
CA ALA A 79 6.46 -47.21 43.52
C ALA A 79 6.95 -46.16 44.53
N GLY A 80 6.15 -45.90 45.56
CA GLY A 80 6.47 -44.87 46.55
C GLY A 80 7.72 -45.21 47.36
N TYR A 81 8.50 -44.19 47.70
CA TYR A 81 9.73 -44.34 48.46
C TYR A 81 9.97 -43.15 49.38
N TRP A 82 10.70 -43.40 50.46
CA TRP A 82 11.19 -42.35 51.34
C TRP A 82 12.43 -41.72 50.71
N VAL A 83 12.39 -40.42 50.43
CA VAL A 83 13.55 -39.66 49.97
C VAL A 83 14.50 -39.49 51.14
N ARG A 84 15.68 -40.09 51.06
CA ARG A 84 16.72 -40.07 52.10
C ARG A 84 18.05 -39.54 51.59
N GLU A 85 18.22 -39.42 50.29
CA GLU A 85 19.34 -38.73 49.68
C GLU A 85 18.86 -37.87 48.51
N VAL A 86 19.45 -36.69 48.37
CA VAL A 86 19.19 -35.72 47.31
C VAL A 86 20.54 -35.23 46.79
N GLY A 87 20.77 -35.35 45.49
CA GLY A 87 21.98 -34.87 44.82
C GLY A 87 21.66 -33.83 43.76
N PHE A 88 22.49 -32.79 43.68
CA PHE A 88 22.41 -31.75 42.65
C PHE A 88 23.50 -31.99 41.63
N TYR A 89 23.13 -32.11 40.36
CA TYR A 89 24.03 -32.50 39.28
C TYR A 89 24.22 -31.36 38.29
N LEU A 90 25.48 -31.17 37.92
CA LEU A 90 25.89 -30.25 36.86
C LEU A 90 25.58 -30.83 35.47
N GLU A 91 25.61 -29.97 34.46
CA GLU A 91 25.40 -30.33 33.04
C GLU A 91 26.36 -31.40 32.52
N ASP A 92 27.60 -31.41 33.02
CA ASP A 92 28.62 -32.43 32.70
C ASP A 92 28.41 -33.77 33.42
N GLY A 93 27.37 -33.88 34.26
CA GLY A 93 27.06 -35.05 35.07
C GLY A 93 27.78 -35.11 36.42
N THR A 94 28.59 -34.11 36.78
CA THR A 94 29.28 -34.04 38.07
C THR A 94 28.28 -33.81 39.20
N LEU A 95 28.40 -34.59 40.29
CA LEU A 95 27.63 -34.35 41.52
C LEU A 95 28.19 -33.12 42.25
N LEU A 96 27.47 -32.00 42.23
CA LEU A 96 27.88 -30.75 42.88
C LEU A 96 27.78 -30.85 44.41
N ALA A 97 26.60 -31.25 44.88
CA ALA A 97 26.30 -31.28 46.30
C ALA A 97 25.32 -32.42 46.60
N ILE A 98 25.42 -32.98 47.80
CA ILE A 98 24.58 -34.09 48.23
C ILE A 98 24.12 -33.88 49.66
N TRP A 99 22.84 -34.14 49.89
CA TRP A 99 22.27 -34.25 51.20
C TRP A 99 21.83 -35.69 51.43
N SER A 100 22.11 -36.24 52.60
CA SER A 100 21.50 -37.46 53.10
C SER A 100 21.50 -37.42 54.61
N HIS A 101 20.62 -38.18 55.23
CA HIS A 101 20.60 -38.36 56.67
C HIS A 101 20.41 -39.85 56.99
N PRO A 102 21.17 -40.43 57.95
CA PRO A 102 21.15 -41.87 58.23
C PRO A 102 19.76 -42.40 58.59
N THR A 103 19.01 -41.66 59.41
CA THR A 103 17.72 -42.12 59.95
C THR A 103 16.50 -41.29 59.54
N GLN A 104 16.64 -39.98 59.30
CA GLN A 104 15.54 -39.08 58.98
C GLN A 104 15.30 -38.95 57.47
N PRO A 105 14.12 -39.30 56.95
CA PRO A 105 13.77 -39.01 55.57
C PRO A 105 13.42 -37.53 55.39
N LEU A 106 13.67 -37.00 54.19
CA LEU A 106 13.32 -35.64 53.80
C LEU A 106 11.84 -35.52 53.45
N ALA A 107 11.35 -36.47 52.67
CA ALA A 107 9.99 -36.50 52.16
C ALA A 107 9.60 -37.94 51.82
N TYR A 108 8.30 -38.16 51.66
CA TYR A 108 7.76 -39.40 51.10
C TYR A 108 7.19 -39.12 49.71
N LYS A 109 7.68 -39.81 48.68
CA LYS A 109 7.05 -39.81 47.36
C LYS A 109 5.96 -40.88 47.37
N ALA A 110 4.71 -40.47 47.29
CA ALA A 110 3.59 -41.40 47.13
C ALA A 110 3.47 -41.87 45.66
N PRO A 111 2.99 -43.11 45.41
CA PRO A 111 2.70 -43.57 44.07
C PRO A 111 1.65 -42.66 43.39
N GLY A 112 1.93 -42.20 42.17
CA GLY A 112 0.99 -41.41 41.36
C GLY A 112 0.71 -39.97 41.85
N VAL A 113 1.42 -39.47 42.87
CA VAL A 113 1.31 -38.08 43.35
C VAL A 113 2.60 -37.34 43.08
N ASP A 114 2.53 -36.18 42.43
CA ASP A 114 3.71 -35.34 42.16
C ASP A 114 4.29 -34.81 43.47
N LEU A 115 5.62 -34.92 43.60
CA LEU A 115 6.35 -34.33 44.73
C LEU A 115 7.09 -33.09 44.25
N LEU A 116 6.61 -31.91 44.64
CA LEU A 116 7.31 -30.66 44.44
C LEU A 116 8.41 -30.50 45.50
N LEU A 117 9.63 -30.35 45.03
CA LEU A 117 10.81 -30.11 45.85
C LEU A 117 11.24 -28.66 45.64
N ALA A 118 11.30 -27.88 46.73
CA ALA A 118 11.77 -26.50 46.71
C ALA A 118 12.80 -26.33 47.84
N PHE A 119 14.04 -26.02 47.48
CA PHE A 119 15.15 -25.94 48.43
C PHE A 119 15.91 -24.63 48.29
N ASP A 120 16.25 -24.04 49.43
CA ASP A 120 17.27 -22.99 49.52
C ASP A 120 18.59 -23.65 49.89
N ILE A 121 19.53 -23.63 48.94
CA ILE A 121 20.84 -24.28 49.09
C ILE A 121 21.88 -23.20 49.36
N VAL A 122 22.66 -23.37 50.41
CA VAL A 122 23.81 -22.51 50.72
C VAL A 122 25.09 -23.18 50.20
N LEU A 123 25.75 -22.53 49.24
CA LEU A 123 26.97 -22.99 48.57
C LEU A 123 28.19 -22.19 49.06
N SER A 124 28.41 -22.16 50.38
CA SER A 124 29.43 -21.30 51.01
C SER A 124 30.89 -21.69 50.69
N ALA A 125 31.13 -22.89 50.17
CA ALA A 125 32.48 -23.34 49.77
C ALA A 125 32.85 -22.96 48.33
N LEU A 126 31.93 -22.35 47.57
CA LEU A 126 32.15 -21.95 46.18
C LEU A 126 32.37 -20.43 46.08
N PRO A 127 33.11 -19.95 45.05
CA PRO A 127 33.19 -18.53 44.75
C PRO A 127 31.80 -17.92 44.52
N ALA A 128 31.62 -16.66 44.88
CA ALA A 128 30.40 -15.91 44.59
C ALA A 128 30.08 -15.93 43.07
N ASN A 129 28.80 -16.10 42.71
CA ASN A 129 28.33 -16.10 41.32
C ASN A 129 29.03 -17.12 40.38
N SER A 130 29.46 -18.27 40.91
CA SER A 130 30.12 -19.31 40.10
C SER A 130 29.18 -20.40 39.58
N ILE A 131 27.90 -20.31 39.96
CA ILE A 131 26.87 -21.30 39.66
C ILE A 131 25.69 -20.62 38.97
N ASN A 132 25.24 -21.24 37.89
CA ASN A 132 23.98 -20.95 37.25
C ASN A 132 23.02 -22.13 37.42
N VAL A 133 21.71 -21.86 37.42
CA VAL A 133 20.69 -22.91 37.42
C VAL A 133 19.97 -22.89 36.09
N ILE A 134 20.12 -23.95 35.32
CA ILE A 134 19.36 -24.13 34.09
C ILE A 134 18.14 -24.96 34.43
N GLY A 135 17.03 -24.27 34.69
CA GLY A 135 15.72 -24.88 34.78
C GLY A 135 15.18 -25.19 33.38
N ASN A 136 14.58 -26.37 33.20
CA ASN A 136 13.84 -26.74 31.99
C ASN A 136 12.45 -26.05 31.91
N GLY A 137 12.16 -25.08 32.78
CA GLY A 137 10.87 -24.39 32.83
C GLY A 137 9.73 -25.28 33.33
N THR A 138 10.03 -26.37 34.06
CA THR A 138 9.06 -27.39 34.51
C THR A 138 8.22 -26.93 35.71
N VAL A 139 7.86 -25.65 35.81
CA VAL A 139 6.56 -25.31 36.38
C VAL A 139 5.61 -25.33 35.18
N ASN A 140 4.87 -26.43 35.00
CA ASN A 140 3.85 -26.52 33.96
C ASN A 140 2.69 -25.57 34.31
N LEU A 141 2.91 -24.26 34.13
CA LEU A 141 1.87 -23.27 34.20
C LEU A 141 1.01 -23.47 32.95
N ALA A 142 -0.22 -23.96 33.15
CA ALA A 142 -1.12 -24.23 32.04
C ALA A 142 -1.24 -22.99 31.14
N PRO A 143 -1.12 -23.14 29.81
CA PRO A 143 -1.26 -22.01 28.90
C PRO A 143 -2.67 -21.43 28.99
N ALA A 144 -2.77 -20.10 28.94
CA ALA A 144 -4.06 -19.42 28.92
C ALA A 144 -4.82 -19.75 27.63
N THR A 145 -6.14 -19.85 27.73
CA THR A 145 -7.04 -19.91 26.57
C THR A 145 -8.08 -18.81 26.71
N THR A 146 -8.87 -18.56 25.67
CA THR A 146 -9.97 -17.58 25.72
C THR A 146 -11.04 -17.91 26.77
N THR A 147 -11.07 -19.15 27.28
CA THR A 147 -12.05 -19.62 28.27
C THR A 147 -11.42 -20.09 29.59
N LYS A 148 -10.09 -20.08 29.72
CA LYS A 148 -9.37 -20.59 30.89
C LYS A 148 -8.16 -19.73 31.22
N LEU A 149 -8.06 -19.28 32.46
CA LEU A 149 -6.90 -18.54 32.98
C LEU A 149 -5.63 -19.41 32.94
N GLY A 150 -4.49 -18.78 32.65
CA GLY A 150 -3.19 -19.43 32.51
C GLY A 150 -2.08 -18.43 32.20
N VAL A 151 -0.92 -18.91 31.76
CA VAL A 151 0.21 -18.06 31.32
C VAL A 151 0.22 -17.92 29.80
N VAL A 152 0.63 -16.75 29.31
CA VAL A 152 0.70 -16.44 27.88
C VAL A 152 1.95 -15.61 27.59
N GLY A 153 2.60 -15.87 26.45
CA GLY A 153 3.75 -15.11 25.99
C GLY A 153 3.37 -13.75 25.40
N PHE A 154 4.31 -12.81 25.37
CA PHE A 154 4.18 -11.59 24.61
C PHE A 154 4.70 -11.79 23.18
N SER A 155 3.95 -11.30 22.20
CA SER A 155 4.39 -11.31 20.80
C SER A 155 5.58 -10.40 20.59
N THR A 156 6.53 -10.82 19.75
CA THR A 156 7.54 -9.94 19.18
C THR A 156 6.92 -8.91 18.23
N ASP A 157 7.68 -7.88 17.87
CA ASP A 157 7.22 -6.87 16.90
C ASP A 157 6.89 -7.46 15.53
N SER A 158 7.68 -8.46 15.10
CA SER A 158 7.51 -9.13 13.81
C SER A 158 6.18 -9.88 13.79
N GLU A 159 5.90 -10.63 14.86
CA GLU A 159 4.67 -11.40 15.02
C GLU A 159 3.44 -10.49 15.13
N ALA A 160 3.56 -9.40 15.91
CA ALA A 160 2.51 -8.39 16.02
C ALA A 160 2.19 -7.74 14.67
N THR A 161 3.20 -7.45 13.85
CA THR A 161 3.05 -6.85 12.52
C THR A 161 2.46 -7.82 11.51
N ALA A 162 2.85 -9.11 11.56
CA ALA A 162 2.33 -10.15 10.67
C ALA A 162 0.89 -10.56 11.02
N GLY A 163 0.47 -10.42 12.28
CA GLY A 163 -0.89 -10.72 12.74
C GLY A 163 -1.32 -12.18 12.53
N SER A 164 -0.37 -13.11 12.46
CA SER A 164 -0.62 -14.52 12.11
C SER A 164 -0.66 -15.46 13.33
N ILE A 165 -0.31 -14.96 14.52
CA ILE A 165 -0.27 -15.73 15.78
C ILE A 165 -1.58 -15.55 16.54
N ASN A 166 -2.12 -16.64 17.09
CA ASN A 166 -3.43 -16.67 17.77
C ASN A 166 -3.35 -16.97 19.28
N ASN A 167 -2.16 -17.22 19.82
CA ASN A 167 -1.93 -17.72 21.18
C ASN A 167 -0.95 -16.85 21.99
N GLU A 168 -0.79 -15.58 21.64
CA GLU A 168 0.10 -14.63 22.31
C GLU A 168 -0.58 -13.28 22.59
N VAL A 169 -0.04 -12.53 23.56
CA VAL A 169 -0.50 -11.19 23.92
C VAL A 169 0.29 -10.13 23.15
N ILE A 170 -0.43 -9.22 22.52
CA ILE A 170 0.17 -8.08 21.82
C ILE A 170 0.49 -6.93 22.80
N THR A 171 1.68 -6.33 22.65
CA THR A 171 2.07 -5.14 23.45
C THR A 171 1.49 -3.86 22.86
N PRO A 172 1.36 -2.75 23.64
CA PRO A 172 0.92 -1.46 23.10
C PRO A 172 1.77 -0.96 21.91
N ARG A 173 3.07 -1.24 21.92
CA ARG A 173 3.96 -0.95 20.78
C ARG A 173 3.66 -1.84 19.58
N GLY A 174 3.44 -3.14 19.79
CA GLY A 174 3.03 -4.07 18.74
C GLY A 174 1.72 -3.67 18.07
N VAL A 175 0.72 -3.21 18.85
CA VAL A 175 -0.55 -2.68 18.31
C VAL A 175 -0.32 -1.50 17.38
N ARG A 176 0.55 -0.55 17.78
CA ARG A 176 0.90 0.59 16.95
C ARG A 176 1.59 0.14 15.66
N LEU A 177 2.57 -0.76 15.74
CA LEU A 177 3.27 -1.27 14.56
C LEU A 177 2.34 -2.00 13.58
N HIS A 178 1.42 -2.83 14.09
CA HIS A 178 0.39 -3.47 13.26
C HIS A 178 -0.52 -2.45 12.59
N GLY A 179 -0.95 -1.43 13.34
CA GLY A 179 -1.72 -0.31 12.82
C GLY A 179 -0.98 0.43 11.72
N ASP A 180 0.27 0.80 11.97
CA ASP A 180 1.12 1.49 10.99
C ASP A 180 1.37 0.60 9.76
N ALA A 181 1.55 -0.71 9.89
CA ALA A 181 1.71 -1.59 8.75
C ALA A 181 0.42 -1.75 7.91
N ARG A 182 -0.75 -1.84 8.57
CA ARG A 182 -2.05 -1.94 7.87
C ARG A 182 -2.51 -0.60 7.28
N TYR A 183 -2.23 0.50 7.97
CA TYR A 183 -2.76 1.84 7.68
C TYR A 183 -1.69 2.83 7.22
N ALA A 184 -0.43 2.41 7.07
CA ALA A 184 0.60 3.18 6.37
C ALA A 184 -0.05 3.63 5.07
N ARG A 185 -0.05 4.96 4.83
CA ARG A 185 -0.74 5.62 3.71
C ARG A 185 -0.29 5.02 2.37
N LYS A 186 -0.85 3.87 2.03
CA LYS A 186 -1.07 3.41 0.68
C LYS A 186 -1.91 4.54 0.09
N SER A 187 -1.38 5.21 -0.92
CA SER A 187 -2.10 6.29 -1.61
C SER A 187 -3.55 5.84 -1.83
N HIS A 188 -4.48 6.42 -1.06
CA HIS A 188 -5.89 6.12 -1.19
C HIS A 188 -6.58 7.34 -1.78
N ARG A 189 -7.68 7.07 -2.47
CA ARG A 189 -8.53 8.06 -3.11
C ARG A 189 -9.95 7.72 -2.69
N HIS A 190 -10.69 8.73 -2.30
CA HIS A 190 -12.13 8.60 -2.12
C HIS A 190 -12.83 9.23 -3.33
N PRO A 191 -13.79 8.55 -3.96
CA PRO A 191 -14.71 9.21 -4.87
C PRO A 191 -15.52 10.27 -4.13
N TRP A 192 -15.95 11.32 -4.84
CA TRP A 192 -16.74 12.41 -4.27
C TRP A 192 -18.09 11.95 -3.66
N SER A 193 -18.56 10.75 -4.02
CA SER A 193 -19.75 10.12 -3.42
C SER A 193 -19.55 9.70 -1.96
N GLU A 194 -18.31 9.42 -1.53
CA GLU A 194 -17.98 8.93 -0.19
C GLU A 194 -17.66 10.06 0.81
N VAL A 195 -17.65 11.32 0.37
CA VAL A 195 -17.34 12.48 1.22
C VAL A 195 -18.63 13.00 1.87
N ASP A 196 -18.75 12.81 3.19
CA ASP A 196 -19.80 13.41 4.01
C ASP A 196 -19.52 14.89 4.32
N GLY A 197 -20.57 15.67 4.60
CA GLY A 197 -20.46 17.10 4.91
C GLY A 197 -20.02 17.98 3.74
N LYS A 198 -19.98 17.43 2.52
CA LYS A 198 -19.69 18.18 1.29
C LYS A 198 -20.76 19.24 1.02
N PRO A 199 -20.39 20.43 0.49
CA PRO A 199 -21.36 21.47 0.18
C PRO A 199 -22.43 20.98 -0.81
N SER A 200 -23.70 21.05 -0.41
CA SER A 200 -24.85 20.72 -1.27
C SER A 200 -25.19 21.82 -2.28
N ALA A 201 -24.74 23.05 -2.03
CA ALA A 201 -25.03 24.24 -2.85
C ALA A 201 -24.02 24.47 -4.00
N TYR A 202 -22.88 23.76 -4.01
CA TYR A 202 -21.86 23.89 -5.05
C TYR A 202 -21.50 22.53 -5.68
N PRO A 203 -22.47 21.76 -6.21
CA PRO A 203 -22.14 20.61 -7.02
C PRO A 203 -21.23 21.08 -8.17
N PRO A 204 -20.05 20.46 -8.40
CA PRO A 204 -19.13 20.91 -9.43
C PRO A 204 -19.79 20.77 -10.80
N SER A 205 -20.23 21.90 -11.36
CA SER A 205 -20.75 22.03 -12.72
C SER A 205 -19.69 22.64 -13.61
N SER A 206 -19.66 22.23 -14.88
CA SER A 206 -18.88 22.94 -15.89
C SER A 206 -19.31 24.41 -15.90
N HIS A 207 -18.34 25.30 -15.73
CA HIS A 207 -18.56 26.74 -15.82
C HIS A 207 -17.41 27.36 -16.61
N ARG A 208 -17.61 28.63 -16.99
CA ARG A 208 -16.60 29.44 -17.68
C ARG A 208 -16.32 30.66 -16.81
N HIS A 209 -15.06 31.08 -16.78
CA HIS A 209 -14.69 32.37 -16.21
C HIS A 209 -14.55 33.40 -17.32
N THR A 210 -15.15 34.56 -17.12
CA THR A 210 -14.83 35.75 -17.91
C THR A 210 -13.48 36.30 -17.48
N TRP A 211 -12.83 37.07 -18.36
CA TRP A 211 -11.55 37.68 -18.02
C TRP A 211 -11.66 38.50 -16.73
N SER A 212 -12.71 39.31 -16.53
CA SER A 212 -12.87 40.13 -15.32
C SER A 212 -12.80 39.35 -14.00
N GLN A 213 -13.18 38.08 -13.98
CA GLN A 213 -13.24 37.24 -12.77
C GLN A 213 -11.90 36.61 -12.34
N ILE A 214 -10.83 36.73 -13.14
CA ILE A 214 -9.52 36.14 -12.84
C ILE A 214 -8.66 37.13 -12.03
N ASP A 215 -8.11 36.75 -10.89
CA ASP A 215 -7.15 37.60 -10.15
C ASP A 215 -5.71 37.38 -10.65
N SER A 216 -4.75 38.19 -10.18
CA SER A 216 -3.31 38.06 -10.52
C SER A 216 -2.98 37.99 -12.02
N LYS A 217 -3.84 38.55 -12.88
CA LYS A 217 -3.60 38.63 -14.33
C LYS A 217 -2.29 39.36 -14.63
N PRO A 218 -1.58 38.98 -15.71
CA PRO A 218 -0.42 39.75 -16.18
C PRO A 218 -0.77 41.24 -16.32
N LYS A 219 -0.03 42.10 -15.63
CA LYS A 219 -0.20 43.56 -15.72
C LYS A 219 0.31 44.10 -17.06
N THR A 220 1.19 43.36 -17.72
CA THR A 220 1.67 43.59 -19.07
C THR A 220 0.94 42.64 -20.03
N TYR A 221 0.45 43.18 -21.15
CA TYR A 221 -0.44 42.51 -22.13
C TYR A 221 -1.89 42.19 -21.68
N PRO A 222 -2.64 43.15 -21.10
CA PRO A 222 -4.09 42.95 -20.94
C PRO A 222 -4.74 42.71 -22.32
N PRO A 223 -5.69 41.76 -22.47
CA PRO A 223 -6.41 41.55 -23.71
C PRO A 223 -7.11 42.85 -24.11
N SER A 224 -6.70 43.43 -25.23
CA SER A 224 -7.38 44.58 -25.82
C SER A 224 -8.55 44.08 -26.66
N SER A 225 -9.70 44.73 -26.50
CA SER A 225 -10.79 44.57 -27.46
C SER A 225 -10.25 44.93 -28.83
N HIS A 226 -10.37 44.00 -29.77
CA HIS A 226 -10.12 44.29 -31.17
C HIS A 226 -11.43 44.10 -31.92
N ASN A 227 -11.61 44.91 -32.95
CA ASN A 227 -12.64 44.72 -33.94
C ASN A 227 -12.02 43.95 -35.12
N HIS A 228 -12.84 43.23 -35.85
CA HIS A 228 -12.48 42.73 -37.18
C HIS A 228 -12.57 43.84 -38.23
N ASP A 229 -12.21 45.06 -37.85
CA ASP A 229 -12.17 46.22 -38.72
C ASP A 229 -10.75 46.27 -39.31
N ASP A 230 -10.66 45.76 -40.53
CA ASP A 230 -9.77 46.26 -41.58
C ASP A 230 -8.29 45.88 -41.55
N ARG A 231 -7.97 44.71 -41.01
CA ARG A 231 -6.69 44.03 -41.34
C ARG A 231 -6.78 42.94 -42.41
N TYR A 232 -7.93 42.80 -43.07
CA TYR A 232 -7.98 42.28 -44.43
C TYR A 232 -8.02 43.49 -45.36
N LEU A 233 -7.21 43.49 -46.42
CA LEU A 233 -7.26 44.46 -47.51
C LEU A 233 -8.74 44.78 -47.87
N ARG A 234 -9.31 45.88 -47.37
CA ARG A 234 -10.54 46.41 -47.96
C ARG A 234 -10.14 46.92 -49.34
N LEU A 235 -10.54 46.22 -50.41
CA LEU A 235 -10.51 46.79 -51.75
C LEU A 235 -11.50 47.98 -51.77
N VAL A 236 -11.02 49.13 -51.34
CA VAL A 236 -11.69 50.40 -51.57
C VAL A 236 -11.66 50.61 -53.09
N ASN A 237 -12.82 50.47 -53.72
CA ASN A 237 -13.04 50.45 -55.19
C ASN A 237 -12.85 49.09 -55.88
N ALA A 238 -13.11 47.96 -55.21
CA ALA A 238 -13.39 46.71 -55.93
C ALA A 238 -14.57 46.92 -56.89
N PRO A 239 -14.42 46.66 -58.21
CA PRO A 239 -15.55 46.68 -59.12
C PRO A 239 -16.56 45.63 -58.69
N ARG A 240 -17.83 46.03 -58.56
CA ARG A 240 -18.93 45.12 -58.25
C ARG A 240 -19.18 44.25 -59.48
N ALA A 241 -19.18 42.93 -59.33
CA ALA A 241 -19.60 41.99 -60.36
C ALA A 241 -20.94 41.34 -59.98
N VAL A 242 -21.95 41.48 -60.83
CA VAL A 242 -23.26 40.84 -60.65
C VAL A 242 -23.49 39.80 -61.74
N TYR A 243 -24.00 38.62 -61.38
CA TYR A 243 -24.36 37.57 -62.33
C TYR A 243 -25.88 37.48 -62.47
N VAL A 244 -26.38 37.44 -63.70
CA VAL A 244 -27.82 37.36 -64.01
C VAL A 244 -28.06 36.30 -65.06
N ASP A 245 -29.02 35.40 -64.82
CA ASP A 245 -29.46 34.42 -65.79
C ASP A 245 -30.87 34.75 -66.28
N VAL A 246 -31.00 35.02 -67.58
CA VAL A 246 -32.28 35.35 -68.24
C VAL A 246 -32.71 34.31 -69.26
N ARG A 247 -32.10 33.10 -69.25
CA ARG A 247 -32.43 32.02 -70.18
C ARG A 247 -33.87 31.51 -70.05
N SER A 248 -34.47 31.62 -68.86
CA SER A 248 -35.87 31.22 -68.64
C SER A 248 -36.86 32.25 -69.21
N THR A 249 -36.44 33.51 -69.38
CA THR A 249 -37.31 34.62 -69.78
C THR A 249 -37.73 34.54 -71.25
N GLY A 250 -36.90 34.02 -72.15
CA GLY A 250 -37.23 33.90 -73.57
C GLY A 250 -36.02 33.84 -74.49
N ASN A 251 -36.26 33.99 -75.80
CA ASN A 251 -35.22 34.11 -76.81
C ASN A 251 -34.76 35.57 -76.91
N THR A 252 -33.50 35.86 -76.57
CA THR A 252 -33.00 37.25 -76.54
C THR A 252 -32.53 37.76 -77.91
N SER A 253 -32.13 36.87 -78.80
CA SER A 253 -31.53 37.12 -80.12
C SER A 253 -30.21 37.92 -80.12
N THR A 254 -29.99 38.85 -79.17
CA THR A 254 -28.77 39.65 -79.05
C THR A 254 -28.35 39.85 -77.59
N ALA A 255 -27.07 40.13 -77.38
CA ALA A 255 -26.52 40.48 -76.08
C ALA A 255 -27.17 41.77 -75.50
N SER A 256 -27.53 42.73 -76.35
CA SER A 256 -28.16 43.99 -75.92
C SER A 256 -29.55 43.78 -75.35
N THR A 257 -30.36 42.91 -75.97
CA THR A 257 -31.68 42.53 -75.41
C THR A 257 -31.52 41.83 -74.07
N ALA A 258 -30.55 40.91 -73.96
CA ALA A 258 -30.25 40.22 -72.72
C ALA A 258 -29.83 41.18 -71.60
N LEU A 259 -28.98 42.16 -71.92
CA LEU A 259 -28.60 43.22 -70.99
C LEU A 259 -29.81 44.02 -70.52
N ASN A 260 -30.70 44.43 -71.42
CA ASN A 260 -31.90 45.17 -71.02
C ASN A 260 -32.79 44.38 -70.04
N TRP A 261 -32.91 43.06 -70.25
CA TRP A 261 -33.63 42.19 -69.32
C TRP A 261 -32.92 42.07 -67.97
N ALA A 262 -31.59 41.92 -67.98
CA ALA A 262 -30.82 41.91 -66.75
C ALA A 262 -30.91 43.23 -65.97
N LEU A 263 -30.95 44.36 -66.67
CA LEU A 263 -31.08 45.69 -66.07
C LEU A 263 -32.48 45.99 -65.54
N ALA A 264 -33.51 45.27 -65.98
CA ALA A 264 -34.83 45.33 -65.36
C ALA A 264 -34.82 44.70 -63.95
N ILE A 265 -33.96 43.70 -63.72
CA ILE A 265 -33.77 43.05 -62.41
C ILE A 265 -32.76 43.84 -61.56
N HIS A 266 -31.69 44.31 -62.19
CA HIS A 266 -30.62 45.09 -61.55
C HIS A 266 -30.46 46.45 -62.24
N PRO A 267 -31.17 47.50 -61.78
CA PRO A 267 -31.15 48.81 -62.40
C PRO A 267 -29.74 49.41 -62.49
N SER A 268 -29.48 50.14 -63.58
CA SER A 268 -28.18 50.78 -63.83
C SER A 268 -27.76 51.76 -62.73
N SER A 269 -28.72 52.35 -62.01
CA SER A 269 -28.46 53.26 -60.89
C SER A 269 -27.71 52.59 -59.72
N GLY A 270 -27.71 51.26 -59.65
CA GLY A 270 -26.98 50.49 -58.65
C GLY A 270 -25.52 50.19 -58.99
N PHE A 271 -25.02 50.64 -60.15
CA PHE A 271 -23.68 50.35 -60.64
C PHE A 271 -22.88 51.64 -60.87
N ARG A 272 -21.62 51.64 -60.46
CA ARG A 272 -20.63 52.68 -60.76
C ARG A 272 -19.88 52.35 -62.05
N ASP A 273 -19.18 53.33 -62.59
CA ASP A 273 -18.24 53.05 -63.68
C ASP A 273 -17.17 52.05 -63.21
N ASN A 274 -16.77 51.16 -64.13
CA ASN A 274 -15.97 49.95 -63.92
C ASN A 274 -16.67 48.79 -63.20
N ASP A 275 -17.94 48.90 -62.81
CA ASP A 275 -18.69 47.73 -62.35
C ASP A 275 -19.10 46.83 -63.52
N HIS A 276 -19.23 45.54 -63.26
CA HIS A 276 -19.49 44.51 -64.26
C HIS A 276 -20.85 43.84 -64.01
N ILE A 277 -21.54 43.49 -65.10
CA ILE A 277 -22.68 42.57 -65.07
C ILE A 277 -22.44 41.44 -66.07
N GLN A 278 -22.52 40.21 -65.61
CA GLN A 278 -22.44 39.01 -66.43
C GLN A 278 -23.86 38.50 -66.66
N VAL A 279 -24.26 38.41 -67.92
CA VAL A 279 -25.61 38.00 -68.29
C VAL A 279 -25.53 36.71 -69.09
N ARG A 280 -26.18 35.67 -68.57
CA ARG A 280 -26.38 34.41 -69.27
C ARG A 280 -27.75 34.41 -69.96
N TYR A 281 -27.77 34.12 -71.26
CA TYR A 281 -28.98 34.17 -72.09
C TYR A 281 -28.94 33.08 -73.17
N LYS A 282 -30.07 32.90 -73.87
CA LYS A 282 -30.19 31.93 -74.96
C LYS A 282 -30.67 32.59 -76.23
N ASN A 283 -30.10 32.19 -77.35
CA ASN A 283 -30.59 32.56 -78.67
C ASN A 283 -31.06 31.33 -79.42
N ARG A 284 -32.31 31.37 -79.89
CA ARG A 284 -32.91 30.30 -80.69
C ARG A 284 -32.99 30.74 -82.15
N TYR A 285 -32.44 29.94 -83.05
CA TYR A 285 -32.41 30.22 -84.49
C TYR A 285 -32.64 28.94 -85.31
N VAL A 286 -32.98 29.13 -86.58
CA VAL A 286 -33.14 28.03 -87.54
C VAL A 286 -31.86 27.91 -88.35
N ARG A 287 -31.33 26.70 -88.49
CA ARG A 287 -30.20 26.40 -89.38
C ARG A 287 -30.64 25.37 -90.42
N GLY A 288 -30.27 25.61 -91.67
CA GLY A 288 -30.39 24.61 -92.73
C GLY A 288 -29.41 23.47 -92.46
N THR A 289 -29.94 22.28 -92.21
CA THR A 289 -29.17 21.04 -92.33
C THR A 289 -29.36 20.56 -93.77
N GLY A 290 -28.41 19.84 -94.36
CA GLY A 290 -28.52 19.38 -95.77
C GLY A 290 -29.79 18.56 -96.10
N ASN A 291 -30.65 18.28 -95.12
CA ASN A 291 -31.92 17.58 -95.24
C ASN A 291 -33.10 18.32 -94.52
N GLY A 292 -33.10 19.66 -94.50
CA GLY A 292 -34.21 20.46 -93.97
C GLY A 292 -33.78 21.61 -93.05
N SER A 293 -34.70 22.13 -92.25
CA SER A 293 -34.45 23.22 -91.28
C SER A 293 -34.72 22.73 -89.87
N ALA A 294 -33.74 22.86 -88.97
CA ALA A 294 -33.86 22.48 -87.57
C ALA A 294 -33.68 23.70 -86.65
N TRP A 295 -34.36 23.68 -85.51
CA TRP A 295 -34.23 24.69 -84.46
C TRP A 295 -33.05 24.37 -83.56
N TRP A 296 -32.15 25.34 -83.38
CA TRP A 296 -31.01 25.28 -82.50
C TRP A 296 -31.14 26.33 -81.40
N THR A 297 -30.60 26.03 -80.22
CA THR A 297 -30.55 26.97 -79.10
C THR A 297 -29.13 27.04 -78.58
N ASP A 298 -28.50 28.19 -78.75
CA ASP A 298 -27.17 28.45 -78.21
C ASP A 298 -27.28 29.26 -76.92
N GLU A 299 -26.46 28.90 -75.93
CA GLU A 299 -26.35 29.66 -74.70
C GLU A 299 -25.11 30.54 -74.70
N TYR A 300 -25.30 31.78 -74.30
CA TYR A 300 -24.26 32.80 -74.27
C TYR A 300 -24.12 33.32 -72.84
N THR A 301 -22.88 33.66 -72.46
CA THR A 301 -22.62 34.50 -71.29
C THR A 301 -21.83 35.72 -71.75
N THR A 302 -22.44 36.90 -71.67
CA THR A 302 -21.76 38.17 -71.99
C THR A 302 -21.47 38.92 -70.70
N THR A 303 -20.22 39.34 -70.52
CA THR A 303 -19.81 40.30 -69.48
C THR A 303 -19.90 41.71 -70.07
N PHE A 304 -20.62 42.58 -69.38
CA PHE A 304 -20.70 44.00 -69.67
C PHE A 304 -20.01 44.80 -68.57
N VAL A 305 -19.32 45.88 -68.94
CA VAL A 305 -18.77 46.87 -68.03
C VAL A 305 -19.56 48.17 -68.13
N ARG A 306 -19.76 48.85 -67.01
CA ARG A 306 -20.30 50.19 -66.96
C ARG A 306 -19.19 51.20 -67.23
N ALA A 307 -19.29 51.98 -68.30
CA ALA A 307 -18.35 53.04 -68.66
C ALA A 307 -19.13 54.22 -69.26
N ALA A 308 -19.85 54.96 -68.41
CA ALA A 308 -20.94 55.89 -68.72
C ALA A 308 -22.18 55.24 -69.38
N ALA A 309 -21.95 54.34 -70.34
CA ALA A 309 -22.93 53.41 -70.90
C ALA A 309 -22.43 51.96 -70.73
N TRP A 310 -23.32 50.99 -70.89
CA TRP A 310 -22.94 49.58 -70.82
C TRP A 310 -22.24 49.13 -72.10
N ARG A 311 -21.12 48.44 -71.96
CA ARG A 311 -20.33 47.90 -73.07
C ARG A 311 -20.05 46.42 -72.85
N ALA A 312 -20.33 45.59 -73.84
CA ALA A 312 -19.92 44.18 -73.80
C ALA A 312 -18.39 44.10 -73.96
N ILE A 313 -17.72 43.39 -73.06
CA ILE A 313 -16.26 43.24 -73.06
C ILE A 313 -15.80 41.81 -73.35
N ALA A 314 -16.65 40.82 -73.08
CA ALA A 314 -16.39 39.43 -73.40
C ALA A 314 -17.71 38.69 -73.58
N THR A 315 -17.79 37.83 -74.60
CA THR A 315 -18.90 36.89 -74.75
C THR A 315 -18.33 35.50 -74.92
N SER A 316 -18.75 34.57 -74.08
CA SER A 316 -18.52 33.15 -74.27
C SER A 316 -19.80 32.46 -74.73
N THR A 317 -19.65 31.43 -75.54
CA THR A 317 -20.73 30.60 -76.03
C THR A 317 -20.55 29.20 -75.48
N ASN A 318 -21.51 28.71 -74.71
CA ASN A 318 -21.62 27.28 -74.42
C ASN A 318 -22.51 26.66 -75.50
N GLY A 319 -22.01 26.64 -76.73
CA GLY A 319 -22.57 25.83 -77.80
C GLY A 319 -22.19 24.38 -77.51
N PHE A 320 -23.15 23.59 -77.03
CA PHE A 320 -22.97 22.15 -76.96
C PHE A 320 -22.94 21.63 -78.41
N TRP A 321 -21.78 21.16 -78.86
CA TRP A 321 -21.71 20.29 -80.03
C TRP A 321 -22.19 18.90 -79.59
N GLY A 322 -23.51 18.76 -79.49
CA GLY A 322 -24.19 17.46 -79.45
C GLY A 322 -24.59 17.07 -80.85
#